data_AF-A0A9P5JFM2-F1
#
_entry.id   AF-A0A9P5JFM2-F1
#
_cell.length_a   1.000
_cell.length_b   1.000
_cell.length_c   1.000
_cell.angle_alpha   90.00
_cell.angle_beta   90.00
_cell.angle_gamma   90.00
#
_symmetry.space_group_name_H-M   'P 1'
#
loop_
_entity.id
_entity.type
_entity.pdbx_description
1 polymer ?
#
loop_
_entity_poly.entity_id
_entity_poly.type
_entity_poly.pdbx_seq_one_letter_code
_entity_poly.pdbx_strand_id
1 'polypeptide(L)' 'SPFIALISCDRNVTNTTLDNDIFTMANSSGAVAALLYTTTSQACLINPDYANPKNFDRVLDIYTTVRMSNAKYV' A
#
# COMPACT_ATOMS: atom_id res chain seq x y z
N SER A 1 0.01 6.05 18.51
CA SER A 1 1.42 5.96 18.07
C SER A 1 1.46 5.80 16.57
N PRO A 2 2.32 6.52 15.84
CA PRO A 2 2.42 6.37 14.39
C PRO A 2 2.91 4.97 14.03
N PHE A 3 2.35 4.37 12.98
CA PHE A 3 2.74 3.04 12.49
C PHE A 3 2.79 2.97 10.96
N ILE A 4 3.44 1.94 10.45
CA ILE A 4 3.51 1.62 9.02
C ILE A 4 2.55 0.45 8.74
N ALA A 5 1.60 0.64 7.83
CA ALA A 5 0.64 -0.40 7.45
C ALA A 5 1.30 -1.44 6.53
N LEU A 6 1.36 -2.71 6.95
CA LEU A 6 1.86 -3.81 6.11
C LEU A 6 0.70 -4.42 5.29
N ILE A 7 0.72 -4.24 3.97
CA ILE A 7 -0.39 -4.57 3.07
C ILE A 7 0.04 -5.68 2.11
N SER A 8 -0.70 -6.80 2.09
CA SER A 8 -0.52 -7.85 1.07
C SER A 8 -1.26 -7.50 -0.21
N CYS A 9 -0.61 -7.70 -1.36
CA CYS A 9 -1.22 -7.53 -2.68
C CYS A 9 -1.34 -8.85 -3.46
N ASP A 10 -1.24 -10.00 -2.79
CA ASP A 10 -1.28 -11.34 -3.44
C ASP A 10 -2.67 -11.73 -3.95
N ARG A 11 -3.72 -11.17 -3.37
CA ARG A 11 -5.08 -11.35 -3.86
C ARG A 11 -5.57 -10.08 -4.51
N ASN A 12 -5.91 -10.18 -5.80
CA ASN A 12 -6.75 -9.18 -6.45
C ASN A 12 -8.08 -9.12 -5.71
N VAL A 13 -8.35 -7.98 -5.08
CA VAL A 13 -9.67 -7.70 -4.56
C VAL A 13 -10.48 -7.22 -5.76
N THR A 14 -11.25 -8.13 -6.36
CA THR A 14 -12.03 -7.90 -7.59
C THR A 14 -13.10 -6.81 -7.47
N ASN A 15 -13.32 -6.28 -6.26
CA ASN A 15 -14.27 -5.23 -5.93
C ASN A 15 -13.61 -3.99 -5.27
N THR A 16 -12.32 -3.72 -5.51
CA THR A 16 -11.76 -2.42 -5.09
C THR A 16 -12.33 -1.31 -5.96
N THR A 17 -13.10 -0.42 -5.38
CA THR A 17 -13.41 0.87 -6.01
C THR A 17 -12.20 1.79 -5.88
N LEU A 18 -11.96 2.65 -6.87
CA LEU A 18 -10.89 3.67 -6.81
C LEU A 18 -11.10 4.66 -5.65
N ASP A 19 -12.34 4.80 -5.18
CA ASP A 19 -12.72 5.69 -4.08
C ASP A 19 -12.53 5.11 -2.68
N ASN A 20 -12.39 3.78 -2.55
CA ASN A 20 -12.30 3.12 -1.24
C ASN A 20 -11.12 2.13 -1.26
N ASP A 21 -9.93 2.69 -1.35
CA ASP A 21 -8.70 1.92 -1.41
C ASP A 21 -8.12 1.61 -0.01
N ILE A 22 -7.20 0.67 -0.03
CA ILE A 22 -6.49 0.19 1.16
C ILE A 22 -5.65 1.30 1.82
N PHE A 23 -5.23 2.33 1.07
CA PHE A 23 -4.41 3.43 1.57
C PHE A 23 -5.24 4.45 2.33
N THR A 24 -6.46 4.74 1.87
CA THR A 24 -7.47 5.53 2.57
C THR A 24 -7.81 4.89 3.90
N MET A 25 -7.97 3.56 3.92
CA MET A 25 -8.20 2.79 5.15
C MET A 25 -6.97 2.78 6.08
N ALA A 26 -5.76 2.65 5.53
CA ALA A 26 -4.54 2.71 6.32
C ALA A 26 -4.38 4.09 6.98
N ASN A 27 -4.64 5.17 6.24
CA ASN A 27 -4.55 6.52 6.75
C ASN A 27 -5.62 6.82 7.80
N SER A 28 -6.88 6.41 7.56
CA SER A 28 -7.95 6.59 8.55
C SER A 28 -7.70 5.83 9.84
N SER A 29 -6.92 4.74 9.77
CA SER A 29 -6.44 3.97 10.92
C SER A 29 -5.26 4.65 11.65
N GLY A 30 -4.72 5.75 11.12
CA GLY A 30 -3.59 6.49 11.69
C GLY A 30 -2.20 5.98 11.26
N ALA A 31 -2.13 5.22 10.16
CA ALA A 31 -0.84 4.90 9.55
C ALA A 31 -0.18 6.19 9.03
N VAL A 32 1.15 6.25 9.07
CA VAL A 32 1.93 7.35 8.47
C VAL A 32 2.61 6.92 7.17
N ALA A 33 2.69 5.61 6.94
CA ALA A 33 3.21 5.02 5.72
C ALA A 33 2.55 3.66 5.47
N ALA A 34 2.65 3.16 4.25
CA ALA A 34 2.21 1.85 3.84
C ALA A 34 3.37 1.08 3.18
N LEU A 35 3.52 -0.19 3.54
CA LEU A 35 4.47 -1.13 2.98
C LEU A 35 3.72 -2.27 2.30
N LEU A 36 3.79 -2.30 0.97
CA LEU A 36 3.17 -3.30 0.13
C LEU A 36 4.11 -4.50 -0.03
N TYR A 37 3.57 -5.71 0.11
CA TYR A 37 4.29 -6.94 -0.16
C TYR A 37 3.48 -7.93 -0.99
N THR A 38 4.19 -8.76 -1.74
CA THR A 38 3.67 -9.91 -2.47
C THR A 38 4.53 -11.14 -2.21
N THR A 39 3.92 -12.31 -2.23
CA THR A 39 4.54 -13.63 -2.20
C THR A 39 4.34 -14.40 -3.50
N THR A 40 3.39 -13.99 -4.37
CA THR A 40 3.05 -14.70 -5.60
C THR A 40 3.36 -13.94 -6.89
N SER A 41 3.57 -12.62 -6.82
CA SER A 41 3.74 -11.73 -7.98
C SER A 41 5.10 -11.03 -7.98
N GLN A 42 5.52 -10.49 -9.12
CA GLN A 42 6.77 -9.71 -9.21
C GLN A 42 6.63 -8.31 -8.61
N ALA A 43 5.42 -7.73 -8.64
CA ALA A 43 5.12 -6.41 -8.12
C ALA A 43 3.63 -6.29 -7.77
N CYS A 44 3.31 -5.33 -6.89
CA CYS A 44 1.94 -4.91 -6.64
C CYS A 44 1.51 -3.88 -7.70
N LEU A 45 0.40 -4.13 -8.37
CA LEU A 45 -0.24 -3.10 -9.21
C LEU A 45 -1.04 -2.17 -8.29
N ILE A 46 -0.67 -0.89 -8.29
CA ILE A 46 -1.40 0.17 -7.59
C ILE A 46 -2.02 1.12 -8.61
N ASN A 47 -3.04 1.87 -8.21
CA ASN A 47 -3.61 2.90 -9.07
C ASN A 47 -2.50 3.90 -9.45
N PRO A 48 -2.21 4.13 -10.75
CA PRO A 48 -1.14 5.04 -11.19
C PRO A 48 -1.36 6.49 -10.75
N ASP A 49 -2.58 6.90 -10.39
CA ASP A 49 -2.81 8.23 -9.79
C ASP A 49 -2.02 8.43 -8.49
N TYR A 50 -1.67 7.33 -7.79
CA TYR A 50 -0.77 7.36 -6.63
C TYR A 50 0.65 7.80 -6.98
N ALA A 51 1.08 7.58 -8.23
CA ALA A 51 2.38 8.01 -8.72
C ALA A 51 2.32 9.39 -9.39
N ASN A 52 1.13 10.02 -9.48
CA ASN A 52 0.97 11.30 -10.14
C ASN A 52 1.10 12.46 -9.14
N PRO A 53 2.24 13.20 -9.13
CA PRO A 53 2.47 14.28 -8.16
C PRO A 53 1.49 15.46 -8.30
N LYS A 54 0.66 15.52 -9.34
CA LYS A 54 -0.38 16.56 -9.52
C LYS A 54 -1.74 16.20 -8.91
N ASN A 55 -2.04 14.91 -8.81
CA ASN A 55 -3.32 14.40 -8.30
C ASN A 55 -3.18 13.72 -6.95
N PHE A 56 -1.94 13.42 -6.56
CA PHE A 56 -1.67 12.70 -5.34
C PHE A 56 -1.64 13.64 -4.14
N ASP A 57 -2.79 13.78 -3.48
CA ASP A 57 -2.82 14.10 -2.06
C ASP A 57 -1.96 13.02 -1.39
N ARG A 58 -0.73 13.39 -0.99
CA ARG A 58 0.25 12.48 -0.38
C ARG A 58 -0.19 12.15 1.03
N VAL A 59 -1.23 11.33 1.13
CA VAL A 59 -1.81 10.96 2.41
C VAL A 59 -0.86 10.00 3.16
N LEU A 60 -0.07 9.19 2.44
CA LEU A 60 0.88 8.23 3.01
C LEU A 60 2.11 8.05 2.11
N ASP A 61 3.26 7.81 2.72
CA ASP A 61 4.43 7.28 2.01
C ASP A 61 4.24 5.80 1.69
N ILE A 62 4.50 5.39 0.44
CA ILE A 62 4.28 4.02 -0.03
C ILE A 62 5.61 3.37 -0.41
N TYR A 63 5.89 2.22 0.21
CA TYR A 63 7.07 1.40 -0.05
C TYR A 63 6.64 0.03 -0.57
N THR A 64 7.47 -0.62 -1.40
CA THR A 64 7.19 -1.95 -1.95
C THR A 64 8.33 -2.91 -1.67
N THR A 65 8.01 -4.19 -1.42
CA THR A 65 8.98 -5.27 -1.35
C THR A 65 8.46 -6.55 -1.99
N VAL A 66 9.36 -7.35 -2.54
CA VAL A 66 9.07 -8.66 -3.14
C VAL A 66 9.23 -9.81 -2.15
N ARG A 67 9.64 -9.53 -0.90
CA ARG A 67 9.80 -10.55 0.14
C ARG A 67 9.30 -10.03 1.48
N MET A 68 8.39 -10.78 2.10
CA MET A 68 7.88 -10.48 3.44
C MET A 68 9.01 -10.43 4.47
N SER A 69 10.04 -11.29 4.34
CA SER A 69 11.24 -11.27 5.19
C SER A 69 12.00 -9.94 5.13
N ASN A 70 11.95 -9.24 4.00
CA ASN A 70 12.60 -7.95 3.82
C ASN A 70 11.72 -6.79 4.31
N ALA A 71 10.41 -7.01 4.43
CA ALA A 71 9.44 -6.05 4.98
C ALA A 71 9.38 -6.08 6.51
N LYS A 72 9.69 -7.23 7.11
CA LYS A 72 9.63 -7.43 8.56
C LYS A 72 10.97 -7.03 9.17
N TYR A 73 10.95 -6.09 10.13
CA TYR A 73 12.09 -5.86 11.00
C TYR A 73 12.36 -7.14 11.82
N VAL A 74 13.61 -7.61 11.81
CA VAL A 74 14.06 -8.77 12.59
C VAL A 74 14.59 -8.29 13.93
#